data_AF-A0AA39U846-F1
#
_entry.id   AF-A0AA39U846-F1
#
_cell.length_a   1.000
_cell.length_b   1.000
_cell.length_c   1.000
_cell.angle_alpha   90.00
_cell.angle_beta   90.00
_cell.angle_gamma   90.00
#
_symmetry.space_group_name_H-M   'P 1'
#
loop_
_entity.id
_entity.type
_entity.pdbx_description
1 polymer ?
#
loop_
_entity_poly.entity_id
_entity_poly.type
_entity_poly.pdbx_seq_one_letter_code
_entity_poly.pdbx_strand_id
1 'polypeptide(L)'
;MESNEDDANVFLNESKLDEWPLLNEKTNDDRLEKEINGSHHGFLPGLSRDNKIAFQWATEYATENLTLAAELWDGIDFDPGFVALPYDWTESKSLPRAQPFPWDKNQGLYVLNGYHALHCLKNIHRSIRQYHLGLPQSLPLMHITHCMDALRGDILCYADDTPRYTTVTKSPESAVGQIRQCRDWAMLERWAKERTSCYNYISHEADHIDQFERFKFCPPDSPYWPEVRKHFHKGSDWMPVTGDDITLDDGFESIADSMASAPYRTVDGMHG
;
A
#
# COMPACT_ATOMS: atom_id res chain seq x y z
N MET A 1 25.62 -15.54 19.86
CA MET A 1 24.26 -15.98 19.46
C MET A 1 23.72 -14.80 18.69
N GLU A 2 24.18 -14.70 17.44
CA GLU A 2 23.95 -13.57 16.53
C GLU A 2 22.55 -13.71 15.93
N SER A 3 21.71 -12.71 16.17
CA SER A 3 20.43 -12.53 15.48
C SER A 3 20.71 -11.80 14.17
N ASN A 4 20.51 -12.46 13.03
CA ASN A 4 20.58 -11.81 11.72
C ASN A 4 19.41 -10.82 11.58
N GLU A 5 19.76 -9.55 11.37
CA GLU A 5 18.88 -8.38 11.23
C GLU A 5 18.66 -8.05 9.73
N ASP A 6 17.81 -8.79 9.02
CA ASP A 6 17.65 -8.56 7.56
C ASP A 6 16.25 -8.08 7.09
N ASP A 7 15.26 -7.90 7.97
CA ASP A 7 13.87 -7.64 7.54
C ASP A 7 13.44 -6.17 7.49
N ALA A 8 14.40 -5.26 7.37
CA ALA A 8 14.17 -3.88 6.93
C ALA A 8 14.60 -3.64 5.46
N ASN A 9 15.32 -4.59 4.85
CA ASN A 9 16.14 -4.33 3.67
C ASN A 9 15.50 -4.64 2.31
N VAL A 10 14.19 -4.92 2.24
CA VAL A 10 13.50 -4.91 0.94
C VAL A 10 13.44 -3.48 0.36
N PHE A 11 13.72 -2.44 1.16
CA PHE A 11 13.61 -1.05 0.75
C PHE A 11 14.80 -0.11 0.97
N LEU A 12 15.90 -0.53 1.60
CA LEU A 12 17.15 0.25 1.64
C LEU A 12 18.28 -0.71 2.03
N ASN A 13 19.25 -0.96 1.15
CA ASN A 13 20.49 -1.64 1.55
C ASN A 13 21.43 -0.61 2.20
N GLU A 14 21.48 -0.55 3.54
CA GLU A 14 22.35 0.40 4.25
C GLU A 14 23.85 0.07 4.17
N SER A 15 24.24 -1.09 3.64
CA SER A 15 25.68 -1.45 3.51
C SER A 15 26.45 -0.71 2.40
N LYS A 16 25.82 0.26 1.72
CA LYS A 16 26.45 1.10 0.67
C LYS A 16 26.12 2.60 0.74
N LEU A 17 25.59 3.10 1.86
CA LEU A 17 25.33 4.53 2.01
C LEU A 17 26.60 5.38 2.23
N ASP A 18 27.73 4.75 2.57
CA ASP A 18 29.01 5.44 2.79
C ASP A 18 29.82 5.74 1.50
N GLU A 19 29.31 5.39 0.31
CA GLU A 19 30.00 5.64 -0.98
C GLU A 19 29.27 6.62 -1.92
N TRP A 20 28.25 7.35 -1.44
CA TRP A 20 27.68 8.45 -2.22
C TRP A 20 28.52 9.73 -2.06
N PRO A 21 29.04 10.32 -3.16
CA PRO A 21 29.73 11.60 -3.06
C PRO A 21 28.75 12.63 -2.55
N LEU A 22 29.06 13.24 -1.40
CA LEU A 22 28.42 14.42 -0.87
C LEU A 22 28.31 15.45 -2.00
N LEU A 23 27.12 15.58 -2.60
CA LEU A 23 26.84 16.65 -3.53
C LEU A 23 26.86 17.94 -2.71
N ASN A 24 27.95 18.68 -2.91
CA ASN A 24 28.20 19.99 -2.34
C ASN A 24 26.92 20.84 -2.31
N GLU A 25 26.59 21.32 -1.12
CA GLU A 25 25.73 22.48 -0.91
C GLU A 25 26.26 23.65 -1.73
N LYS A 26 25.61 23.93 -2.85
CA LYS A 26 25.34 25.28 -3.41
C LYS A 26 24.69 25.13 -4.77
N THR A 27 23.64 25.94 -4.98
CA THR A 27 22.82 26.11 -6.20
C THR A 27 21.57 25.24 -6.29
N ASN A 28 20.53 25.57 -5.50
CA ASN A 28 19.19 25.02 -5.72
C ASN A 28 18.04 26.03 -5.52
N ASP A 29 18.35 27.32 -5.35
CA ASP A 29 17.35 28.36 -5.08
C ASP A 29 16.46 28.62 -6.31
N ASP A 30 17.05 28.69 -7.50
CA ASP A 30 16.33 29.02 -8.75
C ASP A 30 15.43 27.89 -9.31
N ARG A 31 15.56 26.65 -8.80
CA ARG A 31 14.72 25.50 -9.23
C ARG A 31 13.40 25.42 -8.48
N LEU A 32 13.36 25.88 -7.23
CA LEU A 32 12.17 25.81 -6.37
C LEU A 32 11.08 26.82 -6.79
N GLU A 33 11.46 27.95 -7.38
CA GLU A 33 10.48 28.99 -7.75
C GLU A 33 9.60 28.63 -8.96
N LYS A 34 9.97 27.62 -9.76
CA LYS A 34 9.19 27.25 -10.96
C LYS A 34 8.07 26.24 -10.71
N GLU A 35 7.98 25.62 -9.53
CA GLU A 35 6.95 24.62 -9.22
C GLU A 35 5.71 25.21 -8.53
N ILE A 36 5.75 26.48 -8.10
CA ILE A 36 4.70 27.07 -7.26
C ILE A 36 3.45 27.50 -8.06
N ASN A 37 3.53 27.57 -9.39
CA ASN A 37 2.40 28.04 -10.21
C ASN A 37 1.94 26.99 -11.22
N GLY A 38 1.09 26.06 -10.80
CA GLY A 38 0.29 25.28 -11.75
C GLY A 38 -0.33 23.99 -11.23
N SER A 39 -1.50 24.11 -10.59
CA SER A 39 -2.54 23.06 -10.51
C SER A 39 -2.22 21.80 -9.67
N HIS A 40 -3.27 21.28 -9.02
CA HIS A 40 -3.31 20.05 -8.23
C HIS A 40 -3.02 18.79 -9.08
N HIS A 41 -1.87 18.70 -9.74
CA HIS A 41 -1.49 17.56 -10.54
C HIS A 41 -1.06 16.43 -9.61
N GLY A 42 -1.98 15.49 -9.39
CA GLY A 42 -1.61 14.16 -8.90
C GLY A 42 -0.48 13.60 -9.76
N PHE A 43 0.47 12.94 -9.11
CA PHE A 43 1.63 12.28 -9.74
C PHE A 43 1.22 11.29 -10.85
N LEU A 44 -0.03 10.81 -10.78
CA LEU A 44 -0.65 9.89 -11.71
C LEU A 44 -1.64 10.66 -12.61
N PRO A 45 -1.40 10.74 -13.94
CA PRO A 45 -2.27 11.46 -14.86
C PRO A 45 -3.64 10.79 -14.89
N GLY A 46 -4.62 11.38 -14.20
CA GLY A 46 -6.00 10.91 -14.14
C GLY A 46 -6.55 10.69 -12.74
N LEU A 47 -5.72 10.71 -11.70
CA LEU A 47 -6.23 10.62 -10.32
C LEU A 47 -6.31 12.02 -9.73
N SER A 48 -7.51 12.58 -9.72
CA SER A 48 -7.84 13.81 -8.99
C SER A 48 -8.50 13.47 -7.65
N ARG A 49 -8.60 14.45 -6.74
CA ARG A 49 -9.39 14.32 -5.50
C ARG A 49 -10.82 14.80 -5.75
N ASP A 50 -11.53 14.15 -6.68
CA ASP A 50 -12.88 14.53 -7.10
C ASP A 50 -13.94 13.50 -6.72
N ASN A 51 -13.55 12.32 -6.25
CA ASN A 51 -14.48 11.33 -5.73
C ASN A 51 -15.07 11.79 -4.39
N LYS A 52 -16.39 11.94 -4.32
CA LYS A 52 -17.10 12.48 -3.15
C LYS A 52 -17.65 11.34 -2.31
N ILE A 53 -17.14 11.20 -1.09
CA ILE A 53 -17.54 10.14 -0.17
C ILE A 53 -18.02 10.79 1.12
N ALA A 54 -19.14 10.32 1.68
CA ALA A 54 -19.58 10.74 3.01
C ALA A 54 -18.69 10.07 4.07
N PHE A 55 -18.20 10.84 5.04
CA PHE A 55 -17.46 10.28 6.17
C PHE A 55 -18.38 9.41 7.03
N GLN A 56 -17.91 8.20 7.33
CA GLN A 56 -18.59 7.24 8.20
C GLN A 56 -17.83 7.17 9.54
N TRP A 57 -18.57 7.15 10.66
CA TRP A 57 -17.97 7.04 12.00
C TRP A 57 -17.23 5.71 12.18
N ALA A 58 -17.85 4.62 11.72
CA ALA A 58 -17.31 3.27 11.74
C ALA A 58 -17.84 2.49 10.54
N THR A 59 -17.06 1.52 10.08
CA THR A 59 -17.45 0.52 9.08
C THR A 59 -17.35 -0.87 9.70
N GLU A 60 -17.62 -1.92 8.92
CA GLU A 60 -17.44 -3.32 9.34
C GLU A 60 -16.02 -3.66 9.84
N TYR A 61 -15.00 -2.93 9.39
CA TYR A 61 -13.61 -3.05 9.87
C TYR A 61 -13.44 -2.73 11.37
N ALA A 62 -14.41 -2.05 11.99
CA ALA A 62 -14.42 -1.69 13.41
C ALA A 62 -15.39 -2.56 14.23
N THR A 63 -15.84 -3.70 13.70
CA THR A 63 -16.73 -4.63 14.41
C THR A 63 -16.12 -5.18 15.70
N GLU A 64 -16.94 -5.38 16.73
CA GLU A 64 -16.52 -6.04 17.99
C GLU A 64 -16.23 -7.53 17.81
N ASN A 65 -16.72 -8.14 16.72
CA ASN A 65 -16.37 -9.51 16.37
C ASN A 65 -14.93 -9.56 15.82
N LEU A 66 -13.96 -9.79 16.72
CA LEU A 66 -12.53 -9.79 16.40
C LEU A 66 -12.08 -10.86 15.39
N THR A 67 -12.90 -11.88 15.14
CA THR A 67 -12.64 -12.86 14.08
C THR A 67 -13.00 -12.26 12.73
N LEU A 68 -14.22 -11.72 12.60
CA LEU A 68 -14.66 -11.04 11.37
C LEU A 68 -13.79 -9.82 11.05
N ALA A 69 -13.44 -9.01 12.06
CA ALA A 69 -12.52 -7.90 11.87
C ALA A 69 -11.18 -8.40 11.31
N ALA A 70 -10.61 -9.47 11.89
CA ALA A 70 -9.35 -10.03 11.40
C ALA A 70 -9.45 -10.48 9.93
N GLU A 71 -10.52 -11.18 9.56
CA GLU A 71 -10.76 -11.61 8.17
C GLU A 71 -10.81 -10.42 7.21
N LEU A 72 -11.55 -9.35 7.56
CA LEU A 72 -11.64 -8.14 6.73
C LEU A 72 -10.29 -7.44 6.57
N TRP A 73 -9.53 -7.30 7.66
CA TRP A 73 -8.21 -6.69 7.65
C TRP A 73 -7.16 -7.54 6.91
N ASP A 74 -7.20 -8.86 7.10
CA ASP A 74 -6.30 -9.79 6.43
C ASP A 74 -6.63 -9.91 4.93
N GLY A 75 -7.90 -9.71 4.54
CA GLY A 75 -8.35 -9.66 3.15
C GLY A 75 -7.94 -8.39 2.38
N ILE A 76 -7.35 -7.37 3.02
CA ILE A 76 -6.81 -6.21 2.31
C ILE A 76 -5.62 -6.66 1.45
N ASP A 77 -5.83 -6.64 0.13
CA ASP A 77 -4.81 -6.86 -0.88
C ASP A 77 -4.04 -5.56 -1.16
N PHE A 78 -2.74 -5.59 -0.92
CA PHE A 78 -1.82 -4.49 -1.22
C PHE A 78 -0.81 -4.81 -2.34
N ASP A 79 -0.86 -6.02 -2.89
CA ASP A 79 0.07 -6.51 -3.90
C ASP A 79 0.05 -5.68 -5.19
N PRO A 80 -1.11 -5.22 -5.70
CA PRO A 80 -1.15 -4.36 -6.87
C PRO A 80 -0.36 -3.06 -6.69
N GLY A 81 -0.12 -2.64 -5.44
CA GLY A 81 0.68 -1.46 -5.11
C GLY A 81 2.13 -1.52 -5.53
N PHE A 82 2.67 -2.72 -5.78
CA PHE A 82 4.02 -2.93 -6.30
C PHE A 82 4.00 -2.89 -7.83
N VAL A 83 4.55 -1.82 -8.40
CA VAL A 83 4.48 -1.53 -9.83
C VAL A 83 5.85 -1.51 -10.48
N ALA A 84 5.93 -2.00 -11.71
CA ALA A 84 7.11 -1.92 -12.57
C ALA A 84 6.95 -0.75 -13.53
N LEU A 85 7.79 0.29 -13.38
CA LEU A 85 7.67 1.54 -14.15
C LEU A 85 8.90 1.75 -15.04
N PRO A 86 8.72 2.06 -16.34
CA PRO A 86 9.82 2.38 -17.25
C PRO A 86 10.68 3.55 -16.73
N TYR A 87 12.00 3.40 -16.79
CA TYR A 87 12.91 4.42 -16.27
C TYR A 87 12.83 5.75 -17.03
N ASP A 88 12.56 5.72 -18.34
CA ASP A 88 12.34 6.93 -19.15
C ASP A 88 11.09 7.69 -18.70
N TRP A 89 10.00 6.96 -18.41
CA TRP A 89 8.78 7.54 -17.87
C TRP A 89 9.02 8.12 -16.47
N THR A 90 9.68 7.39 -15.57
CA THR A 90 9.91 7.87 -14.19
C THR A 90 10.84 9.09 -14.16
N GLU A 91 11.88 9.11 -15.00
CA GLU A 91 12.75 10.27 -15.19
C GLU A 91 11.98 11.48 -15.72
N SER A 92 11.07 11.28 -16.69
CA SER A 92 10.20 12.36 -17.20
C SER A 92 9.26 12.94 -16.12
N LYS A 93 9.03 12.19 -15.03
CA LYS A 93 8.24 12.61 -13.86
C LYS A 93 9.11 13.07 -12.69
N SER A 94 10.42 13.18 -12.88
CA SER A 94 11.39 13.53 -11.81
C SER A 94 11.32 12.59 -10.61
N LEU A 95 10.94 11.32 -10.83
CA LEU A 95 11.01 10.31 -9.79
C LEU A 95 12.45 9.83 -9.60
N PRO A 96 12.88 9.61 -8.34
CA PRO A 96 14.13 8.92 -8.06
C PRO A 96 14.17 7.57 -8.76
N ARG A 97 15.36 7.17 -9.23
CA ARG A 97 15.56 5.88 -9.87
C ARG A 97 15.43 4.76 -8.85
N ALA A 98 14.45 3.88 -9.02
CA ALA A 98 14.27 2.72 -8.16
C ALA A 98 15.18 1.55 -8.54
N GLN A 99 15.22 0.54 -7.66
CA GLN A 99 15.88 -0.74 -7.94
C GLN A 99 15.29 -1.40 -9.20
N PRO A 100 16.10 -2.16 -9.98
CA PRO A 100 15.62 -2.81 -11.19
C PRO A 100 14.48 -3.79 -10.90
N PHE A 101 13.47 -3.78 -11.76
CA PHE A 101 12.46 -4.81 -11.78
C PHE A 101 13.08 -6.14 -12.23
N PRO A 102 12.86 -7.28 -11.51
CA PRO A 102 13.51 -8.55 -11.82
C PRO A 102 13.39 -9.04 -13.27
N TRP A 103 12.26 -8.76 -13.94
CA TRP A 103 11.95 -9.31 -15.27
C TRP A 103 12.20 -8.34 -16.42
N ASP A 104 12.41 -7.05 -16.15
CA ASP A 104 12.80 -6.05 -17.13
C ASP A 104 13.70 -4.98 -16.50
N LYS A 105 14.98 -5.00 -16.88
CA LYS A 105 16.00 -4.08 -16.36
C LYS A 105 15.84 -2.64 -16.86
N ASN A 106 14.92 -2.36 -17.78
CA ASN A 106 14.57 -1.00 -18.19
C ASN A 106 13.45 -0.40 -17.33
N GLN A 107 12.92 -1.17 -16.37
CA GLN A 107 11.90 -0.74 -15.43
C GLN A 107 12.46 -0.76 -14.00
N GLY A 108 11.97 0.15 -13.17
CA GLY A 108 12.20 0.18 -11.74
C GLY A 108 10.99 -0.35 -10.96
N LEU A 109 11.24 -0.97 -9.81
CA LEU A 109 10.20 -1.39 -8.88
C LEU A 109 9.82 -0.25 -7.92
N TYR A 110 8.57 0.18 -7.95
CA TYR A 110 8.04 1.23 -7.07
C TYR A 110 6.87 0.70 -6.24
N VAL A 111 6.61 1.35 -5.10
CA VAL A 111 5.42 1.10 -4.28
C VAL A 111 4.57 2.35 -4.25
N LEU A 112 3.28 2.20 -4.49
CA LEU A 112 2.32 3.29 -4.42
C LEU A 112 1.99 3.64 -2.96
N ASN A 113 2.11 4.91 -2.56
CA ASN A 113 1.88 5.34 -1.16
C ASN A 113 0.54 4.88 -0.59
N GLY A 114 -0.54 4.94 -1.37
CA GLY A 114 -1.85 4.49 -0.88
C GLY A 114 -1.84 3.02 -0.45
N TYR A 115 -1.22 2.15 -1.27
CA TYR A 115 -1.10 0.73 -0.97
C TYR A 115 -0.12 0.48 0.17
N HIS A 116 0.98 1.24 0.25
CA HIS A 116 1.90 1.21 1.39
C HIS A 116 1.20 1.60 2.70
N ALA A 117 0.36 2.64 2.69
CA ALA A 117 -0.41 3.06 3.85
C ALA A 117 -1.40 1.97 4.31
N LEU A 118 -2.07 1.28 3.38
CA LEU A 118 -2.94 0.15 3.69
C LEU A 118 -2.16 -1.02 4.30
N HIS A 119 -1.00 -1.36 3.74
CA HIS A 119 -0.09 -2.36 4.28
C HIS A 119 0.31 -2.04 5.73
N CYS A 120 0.75 -0.80 5.98
CA CYS A 120 1.12 -0.34 7.32
C CYS A 120 -0.05 -0.43 8.30
N LEU A 121 -1.24 0.01 7.89
CA LEU A 121 -2.42 0.00 8.74
C LEU A 121 -2.86 -1.44 9.09
N LYS A 122 -2.81 -2.37 8.13
CA LYS A 122 -3.07 -3.81 8.33
C LYS A 122 -2.10 -4.40 9.37
N ASN A 123 -0.80 -4.11 9.26
CA ASN A 123 0.21 -4.60 10.20
C ASN A 123 0.03 -4.03 11.62
N ILE A 124 -0.32 -2.74 11.74
CA ILE A 124 -0.63 -2.11 13.04
C ILE A 124 -1.88 -2.78 13.66
N HIS A 125 -2.95 -2.96 12.88
CA HIS A 125 -4.15 -3.66 13.35
C HIS A 125 -3.82 -5.07 13.86
N ARG A 126 -3.03 -5.84 13.10
CA ARG A 126 -2.58 -7.19 13.49
C ARG A 126 -1.83 -7.17 14.83
N SER A 127 -0.87 -6.25 14.99
CA SER A 127 -0.08 -6.10 16.22
C SER A 127 -0.96 -5.77 17.44
N ILE A 128 -1.89 -4.81 17.29
CA ILE A 128 -2.83 -4.43 18.36
C ILE A 128 -3.73 -5.61 18.72
N ARG A 129 -4.27 -6.32 17.73
CA ARG A 129 -5.13 -7.49 17.95
C ARG A 129 -4.37 -8.61 18.67
N GLN A 130 -3.15 -8.93 18.24
CA GLN A 130 -2.31 -9.92 18.91
C GLN A 130 -2.05 -9.55 20.37
N TYR A 131 -1.74 -8.27 20.64
CA TYR A 131 -1.58 -7.77 22.00
C TYR A 131 -2.86 -7.96 22.84
N HIS A 132 -4.02 -7.54 22.32
CA HIS A 132 -5.30 -7.65 23.01
C HIS A 132 -5.66 -9.10 23.35
N LEU A 133 -5.36 -10.04 22.45
CA LEU A 133 -5.62 -11.47 22.63
C LEU A 133 -4.54 -12.19 23.45
N GLY A 134 -3.48 -11.50 23.91
CA GLY A 134 -2.35 -12.12 24.62
C GLY A 134 -1.52 -13.07 23.74
N LEU A 135 -1.53 -12.88 22.43
CA LEU A 135 -0.76 -13.65 21.46
C LEU A 135 0.66 -13.07 21.28
N PRO A 136 1.65 -13.91 20.91
CA PRO A 136 2.94 -13.42 20.47
C PRO A 136 2.80 -12.44 19.31
N GLN A 137 3.66 -11.42 19.29
CA GLN A 137 3.78 -10.51 18.14
C GLN A 137 4.44 -11.26 16.99
N SER A 138 3.79 -11.30 15.83
CA SER A 138 4.36 -11.94 14.63
C SER A 138 5.20 -10.99 13.77
N LEU A 139 5.21 -9.69 14.11
CA LEU A 139 6.06 -8.68 13.47
C LEU A 139 6.99 -8.06 14.52
N PRO A 140 8.24 -7.74 14.15
CA PRO A 140 9.14 -7.04 15.05
C PRO A 140 8.62 -5.63 15.33
N LEU A 141 8.85 -5.15 16.56
CA LEU A 141 8.42 -3.81 16.99
C LEU A 141 8.91 -2.71 16.06
N MET A 142 10.15 -2.82 15.55
CA MET A 142 10.73 -1.86 14.62
C MET A 142 9.84 -1.67 13.38
N HIS A 143 9.34 -2.76 12.78
CA HIS A 143 8.46 -2.72 11.61
C HIS A 143 7.14 -1.99 11.94
N ILE A 144 6.55 -2.26 13.12
CA ILE A 144 5.33 -1.58 13.56
C ILE A 144 5.57 -0.07 13.79
N THR A 145 6.69 0.31 14.40
CA THR A 145 7.03 1.72 14.61
C THR A 145 7.34 2.45 13.30
N HIS A 146 7.96 1.78 12.34
CA HIS A 146 8.14 2.30 10.98
C HIS A 146 6.79 2.54 10.29
N CYS A 147 5.86 1.58 10.39
CA CYS A 147 4.50 1.74 9.84
C CYS A 147 3.77 2.95 10.45
N MET A 148 3.90 3.15 11.75
CA MET A 148 3.32 4.32 12.43
C MET A 148 3.93 5.64 11.94
N ASP A 149 5.25 5.72 11.79
CA ASP A 149 5.90 6.94 11.30
C ASP A 149 5.64 7.20 9.81
N ALA A 150 5.56 6.15 8.98
CA ALA A 150 5.18 6.28 7.57
C ALA A 150 3.78 6.89 7.42
N LEU A 151 2.79 6.37 8.17
CA LEU A 151 1.44 6.93 8.18
C LEU A 151 1.40 8.37 8.71
N ARG A 152 2.20 8.67 9.75
CA ARG A 152 2.35 10.04 10.27
C ARG A 152 2.92 10.98 9.19
N GLY A 153 3.95 10.55 8.47
CA GLY A 153 4.56 11.27 7.37
C GLY A 153 3.58 11.56 6.25
N ASP A 154 2.78 10.57 5.85
CA ASP A 154 1.71 10.73 4.86
C ASP A 154 0.68 11.77 5.32
N ILE A 155 0.20 11.70 6.57
CA ILE A 155 -0.76 12.66 7.12
C ILE A 155 -0.23 14.10 7.07
N LEU A 156 1.04 14.29 7.46
CA LEU A 156 1.67 15.62 7.41
C LEU A 156 1.91 16.11 5.99
N CYS A 157 2.23 15.22 5.06
CA CYS A 157 2.41 15.54 3.65
C CYS A 157 1.09 16.00 3.02
N TYR A 158 -0.02 15.31 3.31
CA TYR A 158 -1.33 15.68 2.78
C TYR A 158 -1.90 16.94 3.42
N ALA A 159 -1.68 17.14 4.73
CA ALA A 159 -2.14 18.30 5.50
C ALA A 159 -3.59 18.72 5.16
N ASP A 160 -4.53 17.77 5.18
CA ASP A 160 -5.92 18.02 4.78
C ASP A 160 -6.56 19.12 5.66
N ASP A 161 -6.90 20.24 5.04
CA ASP A 161 -7.37 21.46 5.68
C ASP A 161 -8.91 21.51 5.81
N THR A 162 -9.61 20.45 5.44
CA THR A 162 -11.07 20.36 5.50
C THR A 162 -11.56 20.44 6.96
N PRO A 163 -12.30 21.49 7.37
CA PRO A 163 -12.81 21.59 8.74
C PRO A 163 -13.87 20.53 9.00
N ARG A 164 -13.78 19.82 10.13
CA ARG A 164 -14.78 18.84 10.54
C ARG A 164 -15.84 19.50 11.41
N TYR A 165 -17.12 19.40 11.04
CA TYR A 165 -18.20 19.84 11.93
C TYR A 165 -18.29 18.91 13.15
N THR A 166 -18.85 19.41 14.25
CA THR A 166 -19.12 18.65 15.47
C THR A 166 -20.58 18.77 15.89
N THR A 167 -21.14 17.73 16.50
CA THR A 167 -22.52 17.74 17.01
C THR A 167 -22.58 18.26 18.45
N VAL A 168 -23.73 18.81 18.85
CA VAL A 168 -24.00 19.26 20.22
C VAL A 168 -24.87 18.21 20.93
N THR A 169 -24.26 17.09 21.29
CA THR A 169 -24.91 15.95 21.97
C THR A 169 -24.10 15.53 23.22
N LYS A 170 -24.63 14.59 24.02
CA LYS A 170 -23.90 14.02 25.16
C LYS A 170 -22.66 13.20 24.74
N SER A 171 -22.69 12.66 23.52
CA SER A 171 -21.57 11.99 22.87
C SER A 171 -21.33 12.67 21.52
N PRO A 172 -20.58 13.79 21.48
CA PRO A 172 -20.33 14.54 20.26
C PRO A 172 -19.66 13.68 19.20
N GLU A 173 -20.20 13.73 17.99
CA GLU A 173 -19.62 13.10 16.80
C GLU A 173 -18.95 14.17 15.95
N SER A 174 -17.97 13.77 15.13
CA SER A 174 -17.26 14.67 14.23
C SER A 174 -17.37 14.21 12.77
N ALA A 175 -17.78 15.14 11.90
CA ALA A 175 -17.86 14.96 10.45
C ALA A 175 -18.78 13.84 9.94
N VAL A 176 -19.63 13.22 10.75
CA VAL A 176 -20.51 12.12 10.29
C VAL A 176 -21.40 12.61 9.14
N GLY A 177 -21.34 11.94 8.00
CA GLY A 177 -22.06 12.35 6.78
C GLY A 177 -21.47 13.57 6.06
N GLN A 178 -20.43 14.22 6.59
CA GLN A 178 -19.72 15.29 5.90
C GLN A 178 -19.02 14.71 4.67
N ILE A 179 -19.20 15.37 3.53
CA ILE A 179 -18.55 14.96 2.28
C ILE A 179 -17.05 15.28 2.35
N ARG A 180 -16.23 14.27 2.03
CA ARG A 180 -14.80 14.38 1.79
C ARG A 180 -14.49 14.16 0.31
N GLN A 181 -13.39 14.74 -0.13
CA GLN A 181 -12.85 14.60 -1.48
C GLN A 181 -11.67 13.62 -1.50
N CYS A 182 -11.90 12.47 -2.11
CA CYS A 182 -10.99 11.34 -2.18
C CYS A 182 -10.50 11.13 -3.61
N ARG A 183 -9.38 10.39 -3.75
CA ARG A 183 -9.01 9.78 -5.03
C ARG A 183 -9.87 8.54 -5.24
N ASP A 184 -10.11 8.20 -6.50
CA ASP A 184 -10.80 6.95 -6.86
C ASP A 184 -9.82 5.76 -6.73
N TRP A 185 -10.14 4.84 -5.82
CA TRP A 185 -9.35 3.63 -5.59
C TRP A 185 -9.44 2.63 -6.74
N ALA A 186 -10.58 2.51 -7.43
CA ALA A 186 -10.73 1.64 -8.59
C ALA A 186 -9.81 2.09 -9.73
N MET A 187 -9.71 3.41 -9.92
CA MET A 187 -8.81 3.97 -10.92
C MET A 187 -7.34 3.77 -10.55
N LEU A 188 -6.98 3.93 -9.27
CA LEU A 188 -5.61 3.67 -8.79
C LEU A 188 -5.24 2.19 -8.95
N GLU A 189 -6.13 1.29 -8.56
CA GLU A 189 -5.91 -0.15 -8.70
C GLU A 189 -5.75 -0.56 -10.16
N ARG A 190 -6.63 -0.07 -11.05
CA ARG A 190 -6.52 -0.35 -12.49
C ARG A 190 -5.19 0.13 -13.04
N TRP A 191 -4.78 1.35 -12.70
CA TRP A 191 -3.50 1.92 -13.11
C TRP A 191 -2.33 1.05 -12.64
N ALA A 192 -2.42 0.50 -11.44
CA ALA A 192 -1.39 -0.33 -10.83
C ALA A 192 -1.34 -1.74 -11.46
N LYS A 193 -2.50 -2.38 -11.67
CA LYS A 193 -2.62 -3.69 -12.32
C LYS A 193 -2.10 -3.68 -13.76
N GLU A 194 -2.33 -2.60 -14.51
CA GLU A 194 -1.74 -2.38 -15.85
C GLU A 194 -0.21 -2.30 -15.85
N ARG A 195 0.39 -2.04 -14.68
CA ARG A 195 1.84 -1.86 -14.46
C ARG A 195 2.36 -2.82 -13.40
N THR A 196 1.72 -4.00 -13.31
CA THR A 196 2.06 -5.01 -12.31
C THR A 196 3.53 -5.37 -12.36
N SER A 197 4.13 -5.54 -11.18
CA SER A 197 5.44 -6.16 -11.02
C SER A 197 5.36 -7.68 -10.85
N CYS A 198 4.20 -8.30 -11.05
CA CYS A 198 3.97 -9.73 -10.75
C CYS A 198 4.20 -10.09 -9.27
N TYR A 199 4.15 -9.08 -8.39
CA TYR A 199 4.33 -9.24 -6.96
C TYR A 199 3.13 -9.96 -6.34
N ASN A 200 3.40 -10.85 -5.40
CA ASN A 200 2.42 -11.40 -4.47
C ASN A 200 3.05 -11.52 -3.08
N TYR A 201 2.28 -11.12 -2.07
CA TYR A 201 2.67 -11.30 -0.69
C TYR A 201 2.45 -12.75 -0.25
N ILE A 202 3.53 -13.37 0.27
CA ILE A 202 3.51 -14.77 0.72
C ILE A 202 3.15 -14.87 2.20
N SER A 203 3.94 -14.24 3.06
CA SER A 203 3.73 -14.22 4.52
C SER A 203 4.57 -13.09 5.14
N HIS A 204 4.25 -12.76 6.39
CA HIS A 204 4.98 -11.77 7.20
C HIS A 204 6.11 -12.39 8.00
N GLU A 205 6.15 -13.71 8.07
CA GLU A 205 7.19 -14.53 8.70
C GLU A 205 8.16 -15.10 7.64
N ALA A 206 8.03 -14.62 6.40
CA ALA A 206 8.77 -15.08 5.23
C ALA A 206 10.11 -14.36 5.05
N ASP A 207 10.77 -14.06 6.16
CA ASP A 207 12.02 -13.29 6.26
C ASP A 207 13.20 -13.95 5.52
N HIS A 208 13.13 -15.27 5.31
CA HIS A 208 14.17 -16.06 4.65
C HIS A 208 13.81 -16.50 3.23
N ILE A 209 12.68 -16.04 2.69
CA ILE A 209 12.26 -16.42 1.34
C ILE A 209 13.06 -15.63 0.31
N ASP A 210 13.54 -16.33 -0.73
CA ASP A 210 14.12 -15.69 -1.90
C ASP A 210 13.13 -14.66 -2.47
N GLN A 211 13.55 -13.40 -2.54
CA GLN A 211 12.70 -12.29 -2.97
C GLN A 211 12.09 -12.53 -4.36
N PHE A 212 12.78 -13.25 -5.25
CA PHE A 212 12.24 -13.61 -6.56
C PHE A 212 10.95 -14.43 -6.46
N GLU A 213 10.75 -15.21 -5.40
CA GLU A 213 9.53 -16.00 -5.17
C GLU A 213 8.28 -15.12 -5.09
N ARG A 214 8.42 -13.86 -4.66
CA ARG A 214 7.31 -12.91 -4.60
C ARG A 214 6.94 -12.36 -5.98
N PHE A 215 7.84 -12.39 -6.96
CA PHE A 215 7.63 -11.74 -8.26
C PHE A 215 7.20 -12.71 -9.38
N LYS A 216 6.88 -13.97 -9.07
CA LYS A 216 6.57 -14.97 -10.11
C LYS A 216 5.11 -14.97 -10.59
N PHE A 217 4.24 -14.13 -10.01
CA PHE A 217 2.78 -14.18 -10.19
C PHE A 217 2.27 -13.19 -11.24
N CYS A 218 2.76 -13.36 -12.47
CA CYS A 218 2.36 -12.49 -13.57
C CYS A 218 0.97 -12.85 -14.12
N PRO A 219 0.25 -11.90 -14.76
CA PRO A 219 -0.93 -12.22 -15.56
C PRO A 219 -0.62 -13.24 -16.68
N PRO A 220 -1.58 -14.10 -17.10
CA PRO A 220 -1.33 -15.15 -18.09
C PRO A 220 -0.77 -14.65 -19.44
N ASP A 221 -1.14 -13.44 -19.85
CA ASP A 221 -0.71 -12.78 -21.09
C ASP A 221 0.55 -11.91 -20.92
N SER A 222 1.19 -11.96 -19.74
CA SER A 222 2.35 -11.14 -19.42
C SER A 222 3.55 -11.39 -20.35
N PRO A 223 4.22 -10.33 -20.83
CA PRO A 223 5.45 -10.47 -21.62
C PRO A 223 6.63 -10.99 -20.80
N TYR A 224 6.51 -11.03 -19.47
CA TYR A 224 7.61 -11.40 -18.56
C TYR A 224 7.79 -12.92 -18.39
N TRP A 225 6.82 -13.74 -18.82
CA TRP A 225 6.87 -15.20 -18.65
C TRP A 225 8.16 -15.88 -19.15
N PRO A 226 8.76 -15.49 -20.30
CA PRO A 226 10.02 -16.07 -20.74
C PRO A 226 11.15 -15.89 -19.72
N GLU A 227 11.31 -14.69 -19.13
CA GLU A 227 12.36 -14.43 -18.15
C GLU A 227 12.04 -15.04 -16.78
N VAL A 228 10.78 -15.00 -16.34
CA VAL A 228 10.32 -15.67 -15.10
C VAL A 228 10.64 -17.17 -15.16
N ARG A 229 10.18 -17.86 -16.20
CA ARG A 229 10.37 -19.32 -16.33
C ARG A 229 11.83 -19.71 -16.46
N LYS A 230 12.62 -18.91 -17.16
CA LYS A 230 14.06 -19.08 -17.27
C LYS A 230 14.75 -18.97 -15.90
N HIS A 231 14.39 -17.97 -15.09
CA HIS A 231 14.93 -17.82 -13.74
C HIS A 231 14.62 -19.04 -12.84
N PHE A 232 13.38 -19.52 -12.86
CA PHE A 232 12.94 -20.66 -12.05
C PHE A 232 13.20 -22.04 -12.67
N HIS A 233 13.87 -22.11 -13.82
CA HIS A 233 14.12 -23.35 -14.56
C HIS A 233 12.85 -24.17 -14.85
N LYS A 234 11.79 -23.49 -15.31
CA LYS A 234 10.46 -24.07 -15.57
C LYS A 234 10.13 -24.17 -17.06
N GLY A 235 9.24 -25.11 -17.40
CA GLY A 235 8.72 -25.30 -18.76
C GLY A 235 7.75 -24.20 -19.20
N SER A 236 7.43 -24.18 -20.50
CA SER A 236 6.54 -23.17 -21.15
C SER A 236 5.09 -23.18 -20.66
N ASP A 237 4.69 -24.27 -20.02
CA ASP A 237 3.36 -24.61 -19.55
C ASP A 237 3.23 -24.44 -18.03
N TRP A 238 4.34 -24.10 -17.35
CA TRP A 238 4.32 -23.84 -15.92
C TRP A 238 3.75 -22.46 -15.58
N MET A 239 2.92 -22.45 -14.55
CA MET A 239 2.43 -21.27 -13.82
C MET A 239 2.63 -21.51 -12.32
N PRO A 240 2.90 -20.47 -11.50
CA PRO A 240 2.92 -20.61 -10.06
C PRO A 240 1.51 -20.85 -9.54
N VAL A 241 1.41 -21.63 -8.45
CA VAL A 241 0.17 -21.77 -7.69
C VAL A 241 0.15 -20.62 -6.68
N THR A 242 -0.88 -19.77 -6.73
CA THR A 242 -1.13 -18.79 -5.66
C THR A 242 -1.64 -19.53 -4.42
N GLY A 243 -1.37 -19.03 -3.23
CA GLY A 243 -1.86 -19.65 -1.98
C GLY A 243 -3.38 -19.81 -1.91
N ASP A 244 -4.12 -19.15 -2.80
CA ASP A 244 -5.58 -19.19 -2.92
C ASP A 244 -6.14 -20.51 -3.48
N ASP A 245 -5.29 -21.39 -4.04
CA ASP A 245 -5.70 -22.76 -4.41
C ASP A 245 -5.79 -23.69 -3.17
N ILE A 246 -5.58 -23.16 -1.96
CA ILE A 246 -5.96 -23.77 -0.68
C ILE A 246 -7.27 -23.11 -0.21
N THR A 247 -8.37 -23.39 -0.93
CA THR A 247 -9.78 -23.20 -0.52
C THR A 247 -10.06 -22.01 0.42
N LEU A 248 -10.30 -20.83 -0.15
CA LEU A 248 -11.35 -19.95 0.39
C LEU A 248 -12.30 -19.61 -0.76
N ASP A 249 -13.48 -20.20 -0.61
CA ASP A 249 -14.71 -19.98 -1.36
C ASP A 249 -15.03 -18.48 -1.46
N ASP A 250 -15.15 -18.01 -2.70
CA ASP A 250 -15.94 -16.90 -3.22
C ASP A 250 -16.23 -15.66 -2.33
N GLY A 251 -15.72 -14.51 -2.79
CA GLY A 251 -16.47 -13.26 -2.74
C GLY A 251 -15.93 -12.18 -1.81
N PHE A 252 -14.83 -11.52 -2.21
CA PHE A 252 -14.54 -10.17 -1.71
C PHE A 252 -14.53 -9.16 -2.86
N GLU A 253 -15.54 -8.29 -2.78
CA GLU A 253 -15.66 -7.06 -3.54
C GLU A 253 -14.39 -6.21 -3.32
N SER A 254 -13.89 -5.59 -4.39
CA SER A 254 -12.66 -4.80 -4.35
C SER A 254 -12.76 -3.68 -3.31
N ILE A 255 -11.65 -3.12 -2.83
CA ILE A 255 -11.66 -1.95 -1.93
C ILE A 255 -12.53 -0.82 -2.52
N ALA A 256 -12.59 -0.72 -3.85
CA ALA A 256 -13.46 0.21 -4.57
C ALA A 256 -14.96 -0.02 -4.34
N ASP A 257 -15.41 -1.27 -4.23
CA ASP A 257 -16.80 -1.62 -4.02
C ASP A 257 -17.24 -1.33 -2.58
N SER A 258 -16.38 -1.58 -1.57
CA SER A 258 -16.65 -1.20 -0.16
C SER A 258 -16.90 0.31 0.02
N MET A 259 -16.32 1.14 -0.86
CA MET A 259 -16.50 2.59 -0.87
C MET A 259 -17.71 3.04 -1.69
N ALA A 260 -18.15 2.24 -2.66
CA ALA A 260 -19.24 2.56 -3.59
C ALA A 260 -20.62 2.05 -3.13
N SER A 261 -20.67 1.01 -2.29
CA SER A 261 -21.91 0.28 -1.99
C SER A 261 -22.51 0.50 -0.60
N ALA A 262 -21.86 1.22 0.32
CA ALA A 262 -22.38 1.43 1.67
C ALA A 262 -23.71 2.21 1.66
N PRO A 263 -24.87 1.58 1.95
CA PRO A 263 -26.11 2.32 2.13
C PRO A 263 -26.00 3.12 3.41
N TYR A 264 -26.55 4.33 3.43
CA TYR A 264 -26.80 5.09 4.66
C TYR A 264 -27.62 4.21 5.63
N ARG A 265 -26.94 3.52 6.55
CA ARG A 265 -27.57 2.92 7.72
C ARG A 265 -27.15 3.75 8.92
N THR A 266 -28.08 4.56 9.39
CA THR A 266 -28.05 5.08 10.76
C THR A 266 -27.99 3.87 11.68
N VAL A 267 -26.88 3.72 12.41
CA VAL A 267 -26.79 2.75 13.50
C VAL A 267 -27.60 3.35 14.66
N ASP A 268 -28.92 3.21 14.61
CA ASP A 268 -29.75 3.44 15.78
C ASP A 268 -29.48 2.29 16.74
N GLY A 269 -28.76 2.59 17.83
CA GLY A 269 -28.66 1.70 18.98
C GLY A 269 -27.24 1.37 19.44
N MET A 270 -26.54 2.34 20.01
CA MET A 270 -25.54 2.08 21.05
C MET A 270 -25.81 3.03 22.22
N HIS A 271 -26.81 2.68 23.02
CA HIS A 271 -26.96 3.11 24.41
C HIS A 271 -27.01 1.85 25.26
N GLY A 272 -25.86 1.53 25.85
CA GLY A 272 -25.64 0.52 26.87
C GLY A 272 -24.44 0.94 27.68
#